data_AF-A0A6N4H742-F1
#
_entry.id   AF-A0A6N4H742-F1
#
_cell.length_a   1.000
_cell.length_b   1.000
_cell.length_c   1.000
_cell.angle_alpha   90.00
_cell.angle_beta   90.00
_cell.angle_gamma   90.00
#
_symmetry.space_group_name_H-M   'P 1'
#
loop_
_entity.id
_entity.type
_entity.pdbx_description
1 polymer ?
#
loop_
_entity_poly.entity_id
_entity_poly.type
_entity_poly.pdbx_seq_one_letter_code
_entity_poly.pdbx_strand_id
1 'polypeptide(L)'
;MREWVCTSSAEYTLDTTGITLEQLRREGADLKTVANEVIAFAVRNTLTKGPQYKPVLIGQNIPFDIGFLQQMMAYAGLMTQFAQAFAGTVDFYGNFQPRYIDTLDLGHMAFARDPSVGSYKLELIAERLGVELADAHDADADVTATREVAALYAARLGCANGAAGTPQAEKTRTHFKI
;
A
#
# COMPACT_ATOMS: atom_id res chain seq x y z
N MET A 1 -34.30 -3.39 2.42
CA MET A 1 -33.14 -4.30 2.37
C MET A 1 -32.73 -4.37 0.91
N ARG A 2 -31.65 -3.69 0.50
CA ARG A 2 -31.16 -3.74 -0.89
C ARG A 2 -30.04 -4.76 -0.92
N GLU A 3 -30.25 -5.87 -1.62
CA GLU A 3 -29.18 -6.81 -1.96
C GLU A 3 -28.16 -6.07 -2.82
N TRP A 4 -26.90 -6.06 -2.37
CA TRP A 4 -25.77 -5.65 -3.18
C TRP A 4 -25.45 -6.80 -4.14
N VAL A 5 -26.03 -6.74 -5.34
CA VAL A 5 -25.70 -7.66 -6.42
C VAL A 5 -24.53 -7.05 -7.19
N CYS A 6 -23.30 -7.49 -6.88
CA CYS A 6 -22.10 -7.20 -7.64
C CYS A 6 -21.75 -8.47 -8.44
N THR A 7 -22.48 -8.77 -9.51
CA THR A 7 -22.33 -10.06 -10.22
C THR A 7 -21.37 -9.98 -11.41
N SER A 8 -21.30 -8.87 -12.14
CA SER A 8 -20.51 -8.84 -13.39
C SER A 8 -19.00 -8.64 -13.21
N SER A 9 -18.56 -7.86 -12.22
CA SER A 9 -17.12 -7.64 -11.95
C SER A 9 -16.50 -8.72 -11.07
N ALA A 10 -17.30 -9.36 -10.21
CA ALA A 10 -16.85 -10.41 -9.31
C ALA A 10 -16.55 -11.71 -10.05
N GLU A 11 -17.39 -12.12 -11.01
CA GLU A 11 -17.15 -13.33 -11.82
C GLU A 11 -15.85 -13.21 -12.63
N TYR A 12 -15.60 -12.05 -13.25
CA TYR A 12 -14.37 -11.80 -14.02
C TYR A 12 -13.09 -11.81 -13.17
N THR A 13 -13.16 -11.35 -11.91
CA THR A 13 -11.98 -11.31 -11.02
C THR A 13 -11.65 -12.68 -10.42
N LEU A 14 -12.66 -13.51 -10.14
CA LEU A 14 -12.46 -14.90 -9.69
C LEU A 14 -11.79 -15.75 -10.77
N ASP A 15 -12.23 -15.61 -12.02
CA ASP A 15 -11.63 -16.32 -13.16
C ASP A 15 -10.17 -15.91 -13.41
N THR A 16 -9.82 -14.66 -13.11
CA THR A 16 -8.47 -14.12 -13.35
C THR A 16 -7.49 -14.42 -12.20
N THR A 17 -7.98 -14.48 -10.96
CA THR A 17 -7.15 -14.73 -9.77
C THR A 17 -7.05 -16.21 -9.39
N GLY A 18 -7.89 -17.07 -9.98
CA GLY A 18 -7.99 -18.49 -9.63
C GLY A 18 -8.65 -18.77 -8.27
N ILE A 19 -9.11 -17.72 -7.56
CA ILE A 19 -9.84 -17.86 -6.30
C ILE A 19 -11.30 -18.17 -6.59
N THR A 20 -11.88 -19.17 -5.92
CA THR A 20 -13.30 -19.54 -6.10
C THR A 20 -14.17 -19.06 -4.95
N LEU A 21 -15.45 -18.77 -5.22
CA LEU A 21 -16.42 -18.41 -4.17
C LEU A 21 -16.59 -19.50 -3.11
N GLU A 22 -16.49 -20.77 -3.49
CA GLU A 22 -16.57 -21.89 -2.54
C GLU A 22 -15.38 -21.89 -1.59
N GLN A 23 -14.18 -21.65 -2.10
CA GLN A 23 -12.99 -21.50 -1.27
C GLN A 23 -13.13 -20.33 -0.31
N LEU A 24 -13.58 -19.17 -0.77
CA LEU A 24 -13.81 -17.99 0.09
C LEU A 24 -14.84 -18.27 1.20
N ARG A 25 -15.90 -19.04 0.91
CA ARG A 25 -16.89 -19.42 1.93
C ARG A 25 -16.33 -20.38 2.98
N ARG A 26 -15.37 -21.23 2.60
CA ARG A 26 -14.77 -22.25 3.47
C ARG A 26 -13.60 -21.72 4.29
N GLU A 27 -12.75 -20.90 3.67
CA GLU A 27 -11.43 -20.49 4.18
C GLU A 27 -11.33 -18.99 4.45
N GLY A 28 -12.34 -18.20 4.04
CA GLY A 28 -12.34 -16.75 4.23
C GLY A 28 -12.33 -16.36 5.70
N ALA A 29 -11.48 -15.39 6.03
CA ALA A 29 -11.43 -14.80 7.36
C ALA A 29 -12.65 -13.90 7.61
N ASP A 30 -13.09 -13.85 8.87
CA ASP A 30 -14.15 -12.92 9.28
C ASP A 30 -13.67 -11.46 9.15
N LEU A 31 -14.43 -10.63 8.42
CA LEU A 31 -14.05 -9.24 8.14
C LEU A 31 -13.84 -8.40 9.39
N LYS A 32 -14.59 -8.66 10.48
CA LYS A 32 -14.41 -7.90 11.73
C LYS A 32 -13.11 -8.30 12.42
N THR A 33 -12.73 -9.57 12.34
CA THR A 33 -11.44 -10.08 12.83
C THR A 33 -10.30 -9.39 12.07
N VAL A 34 -10.33 -9.41 10.74
CA VAL A 34 -9.31 -8.77 9.89
C VAL A 34 -9.22 -7.26 10.17
N ALA A 35 -10.36 -6.57 10.28
CA ALA A 35 -10.38 -5.13 10.58
C ALA A 35 -9.68 -4.79 11.92
N ASN A 36 -9.92 -5.59 12.95
CA ASN A 36 -9.25 -5.42 14.25
C ASN A 36 -7.74 -5.69 14.14
N GLU A 37 -7.34 -6.72 13.39
CA GLU A 37 -5.92 -7.06 13.20
C GLU A 37 -5.16 -5.97 12.47
N VAL A 38 -5.75 -5.34 11.45
CA VAL A 38 -5.15 -4.19 10.75
C VAL A 38 -4.92 -3.01 11.70
N ILE A 39 -5.90 -2.67 12.54
CA ILE A 39 -5.75 -1.61 13.54
C ILE A 39 -4.68 -1.98 14.57
N ALA A 40 -4.71 -3.23 15.08
CA ALA A 40 -3.74 -3.71 16.05
C ALA A 40 -2.32 -3.70 15.48
N PHE A 41 -2.15 -4.07 14.21
CA PHE A 41 -0.88 -3.97 13.50
C PHE A 41 -0.40 -2.53 13.40
N ALA A 42 -1.26 -1.59 12.99
CA ALA A 42 -0.89 -0.18 12.90
C ALA A 42 -0.46 0.39 14.25
N VAL A 43 -1.24 0.13 15.31
CA VAL A 43 -0.95 0.62 16.66
C VAL A 43 0.36 0.04 17.20
N ARG A 44 0.61 -1.26 17.01
CA ARG A 44 1.82 -1.95 17.48
C ARG A 44 3.09 -1.43 16.81
N ASN A 45 3.01 -1.03 15.54
CA ASN A 45 4.14 -0.55 14.77
C ASN A 45 4.30 0.98 14.78
N THR A 46 3.43 1.70 15.49
CA THR A 46 3.53 3.14 15.65
C THR A 46 4.44 3.47 16.84
N LEU A 47 5.59 4.11 16.58
CA LEU A 47 6.63 4.36 17.59
C LEU A 47 6.15 5.26 18.76
N THR A 48 5.23 6.19 18.50
CA THR A 48 4.69 7.09 19.53
C THR A 48 3.34 7.67 19.13
N LYS A 49 2.57 8.17 20.10
CA LYS A 49 1.18 8.63 19.94
C LYS A 49 1.04 9.99 19.23
N GLY A 50 2.14 10.59 18.77
CA GLY A 50 2.13 11.89 18.10
C GLY A 50 1.51 11.81 16.69
N PRO A 51 0.73 12.81 16.25
CA PRO A 51 0.07 12.79 14.92
C PRO A 51 1.01 12.57 13.74
N GLN A 52 2.27 13.01 13.85
CA GLN A 52 3.31 12.88 12.83
C GLN A 52 3.89 11.46 12.68
N TYR A 53 3.63 10.57 13.64
CA TYR A 53 4.15 9.19 13.63
C TYR A 53 3.10 8.18 13.20
N LYS A 54 1.86 8.63 12.98
CA LYS A 54 0.81 7.75 12.48
C LYS A 54 1.17 7.24 11.07
N PRO A 55 0.94 5.95 10.79
CA PRO A 55 1.23 5.36 9.50
C PRO A 55 0.43 6.04 8.38
N VAL A 56 1.07 6.09 7.21
CA VAL A 56 0.50 6.53 5.93
C VAL A 56 0.34 5.29 5.06
N LEU A 57 -0.75 5.21 4.32
CA LEU A 57 -0.99 4.09 3.40
C LEU A 57 -0.14 4.25 2.14
N ILE A 58 0.38 3.17 1.58
CA ILE A 58 1.17 3.20 0.34
C ILE A 58 0.74 2.05 -0.57
N GLY A 59 0.59 2.35 -1.86
CA GLY A 59 0.07 1.41 -2.85
C GLY A 59 0.20 1.97 -4.26
N GLN A 60 -0.17 1.18 -5.26
CA GLN A 60 -0.25 1.64 -6.65
C GLN A 60 -1.73 1.83 -7.03
N ASN A 61 -2.11 3.02 -7.51
CA ASN A 61 -3.53 3.35 -7.72
C ASN A 61 -4.37 3.10 -6.44
N ILE A 62 -3.78 3.44 -5.29
CA ILE A 62 -4.25 3.07 -3.95
C ILE A 62 -5.64 3.58 -3.54
N PRO A 63 -6.24 4.65 -4.14
CA PRO A 63 -7.61 5.02 -3.79
C PRO A 63 -8.62 3.86 -3.91
N PHE A 64 -8.37 2.89 -4.81
CA PHE A 64 -9.17 1.67 -4.94
C PHE A 64 -9.11 0.82 -3.65
N ASP A 65 -7.91 0.46 -3.19
CA ASP A 65 -7.70 -0.33 -1.98
C ASP A 65 -8.19 0.38 -0.72
N ILE A 66 -8.00 1.70 -0.65
CA ILE A 66 -8.53 2.52 0.46
C ILE A 66 -10.05 2.41 0.53
N GLY A 67 -10.73 2.37 -0.61
CA GLY A 67 -12.18 2.17 -0.67
C GLY A 67 -12.60 0.87 0.03
N PHE A 68 -11.94 -0.26 -0.27
CA PHE A 68 -12.21 -1.54 0.38
C PHE A 68 -11.85 -1.52 1.86
N LEU A 69 -10.73 -0.92 2.24
CA LEU A 69 -10.32 -0.79 3.63
C LEU A 69 -11.35 0.02 4.44
N GLN A 70 -11.80 1.16 3.92
CA GLN A 70 -12.84 1.97 4.56
C GLN A 70 -14.18 1.24 4.64
N GLN A 71 -14.57 0.49 3.61
CA GLN A 71 -15.76 -0.35 3.63
C GLN A 71 -15.68 -1.43 4.72
N MET A 72 -14.54 -2.11 4.85
CA MET A 72 -14.30 -3.11 5.89
C MET A 72 -14.36 -2.48 7.29
N MET A 73 -13.74 -1.31 7.49
CA MET A 73 -13.78 -0.58 8.76
C MET A 73 -15.19 -0.09 9.10
N ALA A 74 -15.95 0.39 8.11
CA ALA A 74 -17.34 0.79 8.28
C ALA A 74 -18.23 -0.41 8.65
N TYR A 75 -18.08 -1.54 7.97
CA TYR A 75 -18.79 -2.79 8.26
C TYR A 75 -18.50 -3.30 9.69
N ALA A 76 -17.25 -3.19 10.14
CA ALA A 76 -16.84 -3.58 11.48
C ALA A 76 -17.24 -2.57 12.58
N GLY A 77 -17.69 -1.36 12.21
CA GLY A 77 -17.98 -0.29 13.18
C GLY A 77 -16.71 0.33 13.78
N LEU A 78 -15.59 0.31 13.06
CA LEU A 78 -14.25 0.67 13.54
C LEU A 78 -13.69 1.97 12.92
N MET A 79 -14.52 2.77 12.24
CA MET A 79 -14.08 4.01 11.57
C MET A 79 -13.39 5.01 12.50
N THR A 80 -13.84 5.12 13.75
CA THR A 80 -13.22 6.01 14.75
C THR A 80 -11.82 5.51 15.13
N GLN A 81 -11.66 4.21 15.37
CA GLN A 81 -10.40 3.57 15.70
C GLN A 81 -9.43 3.65 14.51
N PHE A 82 -9.93 3.49 13.30
CA PHE A 82 -9.17 3.67 12.07
C PHE A 82 -8.61 5.10 11.95
N ALA A 83 -9.45 6.12 12.15
CA ALA A 83 -9.04 7.53 12.16
C ALA A 83 -8.04 7.88 13.28
N GLN A 84 -8.13 7.18 14.42
CA GLN A 84 -7.17 7.32 15.51
C GLN A 84 -5.83 6.66 15.18
N ALA A 85 -5.84 5.49 14.54
CA ALA A 85 -4.63 4.72 14.25
C ALA A 85 -3.83 5.28 13.06
N PHE A 86 -4.48 5.75 11.99
CA PHE A 86 -3.81 6.16 10.76
C PHE A 86 -3.71 7.67 10.60
N ALA A 87 -2.72 8.12 9.83
CA ALA A 87 -2.62 9.51 9.42
C ALA A 87 -3.75 9.85 8.46
N GLY A 88 -4.31 11.05 8.57
CA GLY A 88 -5.40 11.50 7.70
C GLY A 88 -6.10 12.73 8.23
N THR A 89 -7.17 13.12 7.56
CA THR A 89 -8.00 14.27 7.90
C THR A 89 -9.46 13.90 7.83
N VAL A 90 -10.33 14.61 8.54
CA VAL A 90 -11.77 14.47 8.39
C VAL A 90 -12.25 15.53 7.41
N ASP A 91 -13.02 15.13 6.40
CA ASP A 91 -13.58 16.05 5.43
C ASP A 91 -14.75 16.87 6.01
N PHE A 92 -15.28 17.79 5.19
CA PHE A 92 -16.42 18.64 5.58
C PHE A 92 -17.66 17.84 6.01
N TYR A 93 -17.84 16.62 5.51
CA TYR A 93 -18.98 15.75 5.79
C TYR A 93 -18.75 14.81 6.98
N GLY A 94 -17.59 14.88 7.63
CA GLY A 94 -17.25 14.01 8.76
C GLY A 94 -16.64 12.67 8.36
N ASN A 95 -16.30 12.44 7.09
CA ASN A 95 -15.66 11.20 6.67
C ASN A 95 -14.15 11.28 6.87
N PHE A 96 -13.57 10.25 7.46
CA PHE A 96 -12.12 10.14 7.60
C PHE A 96 -11.48 9.82 6.24
N GLN A 97 -10.58 10.68 5.80
CA GLN A 97 -9.77 10.54 4.61
C GLN A 97 -8.33 10.18 5.03
N PRO A 98 -7.91 8.90 4.91
CA PRO A 98 -6.56 8.50 5.26
C PRO A 98 -5.56 9.17 4.33
N ARG A 99 -4.41 9.55 4.88
CA ARG A 99 -3.27 9.99 4.09
C ARG A 99 -2.67 8.78 3.39
N TYR A 100 -2.32 8.96 2.13
CA TYR A 100 -1.65 7.93 1.35
C TYR A 100 -0.55 8.51 0.47
N ILE A 101 0.29 7.61 -0.04
CA ILE A 101 1.25 7.87 -1.11
C ILE A 101 0.91 6.91 -2.24
N ASP A 102 0.54 7.47 -3.40
CA ASP A 102 0.40 6.69 -4.61
C ASP A 102 1.76 6.53 -5.28
N THR A 103 2.18 5.28 -5.49
CA THR A 103 3.44 4.98 -6.15
C THR A 103 3.45 5.39 -7.63
N LEU A 104 2.29 5.60 -8.26
CA LEU A 104 2.21 6.20 -9.61
C LEU A 104 2.76 7.63 -9.61
N ASP A 105 2.37 8.44 -8.62
CA ASP A 105 2.84 9.82 -8.48
C ASP A 105 4.35 9.85 -8.18
N LEU A 106 4.82 8.95 -7.30
CA LEU A 106 6.25 8.77 -7.07
C LEU A 106 7.00 8.38 -8.34
N GLY A 107 6.45 7.47 -9.13
CA GLY A 107 7.04 7.02 -10.39
C GLY A 107 7.15 8.15 -11.41
N HIS A 108 6.08 8.93 -11.59
CA HIS A 108 6.10 10.12 -12.45
C HIS A 108 7.20 11.10 -12.04
N MET A 109 7.38 11.34 -10.75
CA MET A 109 8.45 12.21 -10.26
C MET A 109 9.83 11.57 -10.48
N ALA A 110 10.00 10.29 -10.16
CA ALA A 110 11.27 9.58 -10.25
C ALA A 110 11.77 9.41 -11.69
N PHE A 111 10.85 9.30 -12.65
CA PHE A 111 11.14 9.15 -14.09
C PHE A 111 10.76 10.36 -14.93
N ALA A 112 10.51 11.52 -14.33
CA ALA A 112 10.05 12.74 -15.04
C ALA A 112 10.92 13.17 -16.23
N ARG A 113 12.18 12.72 -16.28
CA ARG A 113 13.16 13.04 -17.34
C ARG A 113 13.49 11.85 -18.26
N ASP A 114 12.79 10.72 -18.11
CA ASP A 114 13.01 9.51 -18.89
C ASP A 114 11.83 9.28 -19.86
N PRO A 115 11.93 9.74 -21.11
CA PRO A 115 10.85 9.60 -22.09
C PRO A 115 10.64 8.14 -22.55
N SER A 116 11.51 7.21 -22.16
CA SER A 116 11.34 5.79 -22.50
C SER A 116 10.30 5.09 -21.61
N VAL A 117 9.86 5.73 -20.51
CA VAL A 117 8.81 5.20 -19.64
C VAL A 117 7.44 5.50 -20.26
N GLY A 118 6.90 4.54 -21.00
CA GLY A 118 5.57 4.64 -21.62
C GLY A 118 4.41 4.12 -20.76
N SER A 119 4.71 3.40 -19.68
CA SER A 119 3.70 2.80 -18.80
C SER A 119 4.24 2.66 -17.38
N TYR A 120 3.32 2.76 -16.41
CA TYR A 120 3.61 2.65 -14.98
C TYR A 120 2.93 1.45 -14.30
N LYS A 121 2.42 0.49 -15.09
CA LYS A 121 1.92 -0.79 -14.54
C LYS A 121 3.00 -1.43 -13.67
N LEU A 122 2.60 -1.99 -12.52
CA LEU A 122 3.52 -2.57 -11.54
C LEU A 122 4.51 -3.54 -12.19
N GLU A 123 4.02 -4.44 -13.04
CA GLU A 123 4.80 -5.41 -13.82
C GLU A 123 5.97 -4.78 -14.59
N LEU A 124 5.67 -3.76 -15.39
CA LEU A 124 6.64 -3.12 -16.28
C LEU A 124 7.65 -2.26 -15.52
N ILE A 125 7.20 -1.64 -14.42
CA ILE A 125 8.07 -0.84 -13.57
C ILE A 125 8.97 -1.72 -12.71
N ALA A 126 8.44 -2.81 -12.16
CA ALA A 126 9.21 -3.78 -11.41
C ALA A 126 10.33 -4.34 -12.28
N GLU A 127 10.02 -4.81 -13.51
CA GLU A 127 11.01 -5.27 -14.47
C GLU A 127 12.08 -4.20 -14.77
N ARG A 128 11.66 -2.96 -15.05
CA ARG A 128 12.58 -1.83 -15.31
C ARG A 128 13.52 -1.55 -14.13
N LEU A 129 13.02 -1.72 -12.92
CA LEU A 129 13.78 -1.49 -11.68
C LEU A 129 14.57 -2.72 -11.23
N GLY A 130 14.44 -3.85 -11.92
CA GLY A 130 15.08 -5.12 -11.56
C GLY A 130 14.48 -5.78 -10.33
N VAL A 131 13.20 -5.54 -10.05
CA VAL A 131 12.42 -6.19 -8.99
C VAL A 131 11.76 -7.45 -9.56
N GLU A 132 11.97 -8.59 -8.92
CA GLU A 132 11.35 -9.85 -9.33
C GLU A 132 9.88 -9.91 -8.88
N LEU A 133 8.99 -10.25 -9.82
CA LEU A 133 7.59 -10.56 -9.52
C LEU A 133 7.43 -12.07 -9.54
N ALA A 134 7.17 -12.67 -8.38
CA ALA A 134 7.01 -14.11 -8.26
C ALA A 134 5.72 -14.61 -8.93
N ASP A 135 4.60 -13.92 -8.71
CA ASP A 135 3.29 -14.15 -9.36
C ASP A 135 2.47 -12.85 -9.31
N ALA A 136 2.18 -12.22 -10.45
CA ALA A 136 1.59 -10.88 -10.55
C ALA A 136 0.08 -10.82 -10.24
N HIS A 137 -0.49 -11.87 -9.65
CA HIS A 137 -1.91 -11.98 -9.30
C HIS A 137 -2.16 -12.45 -7.86
N ASP A 138 -1.11 -12.47 -7.04
CA ASP A 138 -1.21 -12.63 -5.59
C ASP A 138 -1.03 -11.28 -4.89
N ALA A 139 -1.95 -10.96 -3.97
CA ALA A 139 -1.92 -9.69 -3.25
C ALA A 139 -0.65 -9.52 -2.42
N ASP A 140 -0.07 -10.61 -1.89
CA ASP A 140 1.17 -10.51 -1.10
C ASP A 140 2.40 -10.23 -1.98
N ALA A 141 2.44 -10.83 -3.18
CA ALA A 141 3.46 -10.55 -4.18
C ALA A 141 3.39 -9.08 -4.66
N ASP A 142 2.18 -8.59 -4.93
CA ASP A 142 1.96 -7.20 -5.35
C ASP A 142 2.34 -6.20 -4.24
N VAL A 143 2.02 -6.49 -2.98
CA VAL A 143 2.42 -5.65 -1.84
C VAL A 143 3.94 -5.63 -1.68
N THR A 144 4.59 -6.79 -1.82
CA THR A 144 6.06 -6.91 -1.74
C THR A 144 6.74 -6.11 -2.84
N ALA A 145 6.30 -6.27 -4.10
CA ALA A 145 6.84 -5.53 -5.22
C ALA A 145 6.56 -4.02 -5.10
N THR A 146 5.36 -3.62 -4.68
CA THR A 146 5.01 -2.22 -4.46
C THR A 146 5.91 -1.56 -3.41
N ARG A 147 6.24 -2.28 -2.32
CA ARG A 147 7.18 -1.81 -1.29
C ARG A 147 8.58 -1.58 -1.88
N GLU A 148 9.08 -2.52 -2.67
CA GLU A 148 10.42 -2.40 -3.27
C GLU A 148 10.49 -1.27 -4.30
N VAL A 149 9.50 -1.18 -5.19
CA VAL A 149 9.36 -0.09 -6.17
C VAL A 149 9.31 1.27 -5.48
N ALA A 150 8.52 1.41 -4.41
CA ALA A 150 8.44 2.65 -3.64
C ALA A 150 9.80 3.05 -3.03
N ALA A 151 10.55 2.08 -2.49
CA ALA A 151 11.88 2.32 -1.94
C ALA A 151 12.88 2.79 -3.01
N LEU A 152 12.85 2.17 -4.19
CA LEU A 152 13.71 2.55 -5.32
C LEU A 152 13.35 3.93 -5.90
N TYR A 153 12.06 4.27 -5.97
CA TYR A 153 11.62 5.62 -6.31
C TYR A 153 12.13 6.65 -5.31
N ALA A 154 11.97 6.40 -4.02
CA ALA A 154 12.46 7.29 -2.98
C ALA A 154 13.99 7.47 -3.07
N ALA A 155 14.74 6.39 -3.30
CA ALA A 155 16.18 6.44 -3.49
C ALA A 155 16.57 7.28 -4.71
N ARG A 156 15.86 7.10 -5.84
CA ARG A 156 16.08 7.85 -7.07
C ARG A 156 15.77 9.35 -6.90
N LEU A 157 14.72 9.69 -6.16
CA LEU A 157 14.34 11.07 -5.84
C LEU A 157 15.31 11.73 -4.85
N GLY A 158 15.83 10.97 -3.88
CA GLY A 158 16.77 11.45 -2.86
C GLY A 158 18.20 11.64 -3.36
N CYS A 159 18.58 11.00 -4.48
CA CYS A 159 19.88 11.19 -5.08
C CYS A 159 19.90 12.49 -5.89
N ALA A 160 20.65 13.49 -5.39
CA ALA A 160 20.77 14.85 -5.95
C ALA A 160 21.15 14.94 -7.45
N ASN A 161 21.51 13.83 -8.10
CA ASN A 161 21.91 13.77 -9.52
C ASN A 161 21.23 12.62 -10.31
N GLY A 162 20.16 12.00 -9.82
CA GLY A 162 19.41 10.97 -10.57
C GLY A 162 20.14 9.65 -10.84
N ALA A 163 21.36 9.46 -10.32
CA ALA A 163 21.99 8.16 -10.22
C ALA A 163 21.40 7.45 -8.99
N ALA A 164 20.68 6.34 -9.19
CA ALA A 164 20.24 5.48 -8.10
C ALA A 164 21.47 4.96 -7.35
N GLY A 165 21.80 5.60 -6.23
CA GLY A 165 22.88 5.15 -5.36
C GLY A 165 22.46 3.83 -4.72
N THR A 166 23.15 2.74 -5.06
CA THR A 166 23.15 1.52 -4.26
C THR A 166 23.43 1.85 -2.80
N PRO A 167 22.79 1.17 -1.82
CA PRO A 167 23.04 1.42 -0.41
C PRO A 167 24.52 1.20 -0.11
N GLN A 168 25.24 2.29 0.18
CA GLN A 168 26.63 2.23 0.57
C GLN A 168 26.69 1.69 2.01
N ALA A 169 27.41 0.58 2.20
CA ALA A 169 27.58 -0.07 3.50
C ALA A 169 27.97 0.95 4.59
N GLU A 170 27.38 0.77 5.77
CA GLU A 170 27.54 1.61 6.95
C GLU A 170 29.01 1.97 7.20
N LYS A 171 29.32 3.27 7.19
CA LYS A 171 30.55 3.76 7.80
C LYS A 171 30.37 3.69 9.31
N THR A 172 30.87 2.63 9.92
CA THR A 172 31.09 2.56 11.37
C THR A 172 31.99 3.73 11.76
N ARG A 173 31.39 4.79 12.31
CA ARG A 173 32.15 5.85 12.98
C ARG A 173 32.54 5.36 14.35
N THR A 174 33.67 4.70 14.43
CA THR A 174 34.39 4.46 15.68
C THR A 174 34.91 5.79 16.24
N HIS A 175 34.07 6.51 16.98
CA HIS A 175 34.56 7.57 17.86
C HIS A 175 33.72 7.64 19.12
N PHE A 176 34.16 6.92 20.16
CA PHE A 176 34.38 7.48 21.50
C PHE A 176 35.52 6.71 22.18
N LYS A 177 36.71 7.32 22.13
CA LYS A 177 37.78 7.33 23.13
C LYS A 177 38.06 8.83 23.26
N ILE A 178 37.98 9.52 24.40
CA ILE A 178 38.21 9.21 25.82
C ILE A 178 37.08 9.85 26.63
#